data_AF-A0AAN8SAG7-F1
#
_entry.id   AF-A0AAN8SAG7-F1
#
_cell.length_a   1.000
_cell.length_b   1.000
_cell.length_c   1.000
_cell.angle_alpha   90.00
_cell.angle_beta   90.00
_cell.angle_gamma   90.00
#
_symmetry.space_group_name_H-M   'P 1'
#
loop_
_entity.id
_entity.type
_entity.pdbx_description
1 polymer ?
#
loop_
_entity_poly.entity_id
_entity_poly.type
_entity_poly.pdbx_seq_one_letter_code
_entity_poly.pdbx_strand_id
1 'polypeptide(L)'
;MEICAIDVCRRCTRRIAEVYELEAICRLYRVIFQARHIRAKIEDAVNIGFQSIKIASMLRNFSLRLDLMPDLIFALIQLNRLAEAASLLHELEFTSQLDSDKTSRIWYYALCLDFQLDTGFTVIPYEMCQIFVREEEENFVTLRDPRSKNRIYTSLWLWCIRYDEWEHSKSYSKTLKNCDMINERETPCSVYTRLKRLEGFLITLVHRMDIKNIYAITSTYAEIHALMTKLEKDIQLVKLLKPRFLLLKAYYRQIRYRDDSCFRILNQALSMAEKMQDKNTYEWIVHLQMVWSNAISPIQRDYWIEHCRYNLIDWHESDGMSKKQTVMYSLPLPKF
;
A
#
# COMPACT_ATOMS: atom_id res chain seq x y z
N MET A 1 -6.29 4.67 -28.81
CA MET A 1 -7.53 4.21 -28.13
C MET A 1 -8.05 5.23 -27.12
N GLU A 2 -7.28 5.63 -26.09
CA GLU A 2 -7.72 6.63 -25.08
C GLU A 2 -8.19 7.96 -25.71
N ILE A 3 -7.42 8.54 -26.63
CA ILE A 3 -7.76 9.80 -27.32
C ILE A 3 -9.05 9.64 -28.14
N CYS A 4 -9.16 8.57 -28.93
CA CYS A 4 -10.35 8.28 -29.73
C CYS A 4 -11.62 8.14 -28.87
N ALA A 5 -11.52 7.48 -27.71
CA ALA A 5 -12.67 7.27 -26.83
C ALA A 5 -13.13 8.57 -26.15
N ILE A 6 -12.18 9.41 -25.73
CA ILE A 6 -12.47 10.75 -25.18
C ILE A 6 -13.05 11.67 -26.27
N ASP A 7 -12.54 11.60 -27.50
CA ASP A 7 -13.04 12.39 -28.62
C ASP A 7 -14.46 12.00 -29.04
N VAL A 8 -14.82 10.72 -28.96
CA VAL A 8 -16.20 10.26 -29.16
C VAL A 8 -17.12 10.85 -28.09
N CYS A 9 -16.73 10.81 -26.81
CA CYS A 9 -17.51 11.40 -25.72
C CYS A 9 -17.71 12.92 -25.89
N ARG A 10 -16.68 13.64 -26.36
CA ARG A 10 -16.75 15.10 -26.61
C ARG A 10 -17.70 15.47 -27.75
N ARG A 11 -17.83 14.62 -28.77
CA ARG A 11 -18.74 14.83 -29.91
C ARG A 11 -20.22 14.65 -29.55
N CYS A 12 -20.53 13.98 -28.44
CA CYS A 12 -21.90 13.77 -27.95
C CYS A 12 -22.47 14.92 -27.09
N THR A 13 -21.78 16.06 -27.01
CA THR A 13 -22.13 17.22 -26.15
C THR A 13 -23.51 17.87 -26.41
N ARG A 14 -24.23 17.48 -27.47
CA ARG A 14 -25.52 18.09 -27.87
C ARG A 14 -26.76 17.24 -27.57
N ARG A 15 -26.62 16.05 -26.98
CA ARG A 15 -27.76 15.18 -26.61
C ARG A 15 -27.70 14.82 -25.12
N ILE A 16 -28.86 14.67 -24.49
CA ILE A 16 -28.97 14.12 -23.13
C ILE A 16 -28.43 12.69 -23.18
N ALA A 17 -27.37 12.42 -22.41
CA ALA A 17 -26.79 11.09 -22.34
C ALA A 17 -27.73 10.13 -21.61
N GLU A 18 -27.95 8.96 -22.19
CA GLU A 18 -28.79 7.91 -21.61
C GLU A 18 -28.02 7.18 -20.49
N VAL A 19 -28.74 6.55 -19.55
CA VAL A 19 -28.14 5.95 -18.33
C VAL A 19 -27.08 4.89 -18.66
N TYR A 20 -27.30 4.06 -19.69
CA TYR A 20 -26.33 3.05 -20.11
C TYR A 20 -25.09 3.67 -20.77
N GLU A 21 -25.21 4.83 -21.43
CA GLU A 21 -24.06 5.56 -22.00
C GLU A 21 -23.18 6.09 -20.88
N LEU A 22 -23.78 6.64 -19.83
CA LEU A 22 -23.06 7.10 -18.64
C LEU A 22 -22.37 5.94 -17.90
N GLU A 23 -23.01 4.76 -17.83
CA GLU A 23 -22.38 3.58 -17.27
C GLU A 23 -21.17 3.12 -18.11
N ALA A 24 -21.29 3.11 -19.43
CA ALA A 24 -20.20 2.79 -20.34
C ALA A 24 -19.04 3.80 -20.21
N ILE A 25 -19.35 5.10 -20.12
CA ILE A 25 -18.36 6.16 -19.87
C ILE A 25 -17.66 5.94 -18.52
N CYS A 26 -18.40 5.59 -17.47
CA CYS A 26 -17.80 5.37 -16.16
C CYS A 26 -16.85 4.16 -16.16
N ARG A 27 -17.21 3.07 -16.84
CA ARG A 27 -16.35 1.91 -17.04
C ARG A 27 -15.11 2.25 -17.89
N LEU A 28 -15.27 3.07 -18.93
CA LEU A 28 -14.15 3.57 -19.72
C LEU A 28 -13.20 4.42 -18.86
N TYR A 29 -13.72 5.34 -18.06
CA TYR A 29 -12.92 6.21 -17.20
C TYR A 29 -12.16 5.40 -16.14
N ARG A 30 -12.75 4.34 -15.60
CA ARG A 30 -12.05 3.36 -14.75
C ARG A 30 -10.83 2.75 -15.45
N VAL A 31 -10.98 2.31 -16.70
CA VAL A 31 -9.85 1.73 -17.46
C VAL A 31 -8.78 2.78 -17.75
N ILE A 32 -9.18 4.02 -18.06
CA ILE A 32 -8.25 5.14 -18.27
C ILE A 32 -7.49 5.45 -16.98
N PHE A 33 -8.19 5.51 -15.84
CA PHE A 33 -7.60 5.67 -14.51
C PHE A 33 -6.51 4.62 -14.26
N GLN A 34 -6.85 3.33 -14.37
CA GLN A 34 -5.90 2.23 -14.13
C GLN A 34 -4.71 2.29 -15.09
N ALA A 35 -4.95 2.58 -16.37
CA ALA A 35 -3.89 2.69 -17.36
C ALA A 35 -2.94 3.87 -17.08
N ARG A 36 -3.45 5.01 -16.60
CA ARG A 36 -2.63 6.17 -16.21
C ARG A 36 -1.83 5.88 -14.95
N HIS A 37 -2.46 5.26 -13.96
CA HIS A 37 -1.81 4.87 -12.72
C HIS A 37 -0.65 3.90 -12.97
N ILE A 38 -0.85 2.85 -13.77
CA ILE A 38 0.21 1.90 -14.17
C ILE A 38 1.38 2.59 -14.88
N ARG A 39 1.10 3.64 -15.66
CA ARG A 39 2.10 4.47 -16.35
C ARG A 39 2.77 5.52 -15.45
N ALA A 40 2.52 5.48 -14.14
CA ALA A 40 3.02 6.44 -13.15
C ALA A 40 2.61 7.90 -13.42
N LYS A 41 1.47 8.10 -14.10
CA LYS A 41 0.82 9.42 -14.23
C LYS A 41 -0.18 9.59 -13.09
N ILE A 42 0.33 9.64 -11.86
CA ILE A 42 -0.49 9.46 -10.65
C ILE A 42 -1.50 10.61 -10.50
N GLU A 43 -1.09 11.85 -10.71
CA GLU A 43 -1.98 13.02 -10.60
C GLU A 43 -3.09 13.01 -11.67
N ASP A 44 -2.75 12.72 -12.93
CA ASP A 44 -3.72 12.55 -14.02
C ASP A 44 -4.68 11.38 -13.77
N ALA A 45 -4.21 10.31 -13.10
CA ALA A 45 -5.02 9.18 -12.70
C ALA A 45 -6.02 9.60 -11.62
N VAL A 46 -5.55 10.23 -10.54
CA VAL A 46 -6.42 10.70 -9.44
C VAL A 46 -7.54 11.62 -9.97
N ASN A 47 -7.21 12.54 -10.88
CA ASN A 47 -8.20 13.42 -11.51
C ASN A 47 -9.32 12.64 -12.21
N ILE A 48 -8.99 11.66 -13.05
CA ILE A 48 -10.00 10.85 -13.74
C ILE A 48 -10.72 9.87 -12.78
N GLY A 49 -10.04 9.41 -11.73
CA GLY A 49 -10.61 8.57 -10.67
C GLY A 49 -11.74 9.28 -9.94
N PHE A 50 -11.54 10.52 -9.50
CA PHE A 50 -12.60 11.31 -8.87
C PHE A 50 -13.77 11.59 -9.81
N GLN A 51 -13.52 11.89 -11.09
CA GLN A 51 -14.61 12.03 -12.08
C GLN A 51 -15.41 10.73 -12.23
N SER A 52 -14.74 9.57 -12.19
CA SER A 52 -15.38 8.26 -12.25
C SER A 52 -16.26 8.01 -11.02
N ILE A 53 -15.76 8.31 -9.81
CA ILE A 53 -16.55 8.21 -8.57
C ILE A 53 -17.79 9.12 -8.65
N LYS A 54 -17.64 10.37 -9.11
CA LYS A 54 -18.75 11.31 -9.26
C LYS A 54 -19.83 10.79 -10.21
N ILE A 55 -19.44 10.26 -11.37
CA ILE A 55 -20.39 9.68 -12.34
C ILE A 55 -21.08 8.45 -11.74
N ALA A 56 -20.33 7.55 -11.11
CA ALA A 56 -20.88 6.35 -10.47
C ALA A 56 -21.87 6.71 -9.34
N SER A 57 -21.60 7.76 -8.56
CA SER A 57 -22.51 8.27 -7.54
C SER A 57 -23.81 8.83 -8.14
N MET A 58 -23.74 9.58 -9.24
CA MET A 58 -24.94 10.06 -9.95
C MET A 58 -25.80 8.90 -10.47
N LEU A 59 -25.16 7.81 -10.92
CA LEU A 59 -25.84 6.60 -11.39
C LEU A 59 -26.30 5.66 -10.25
N ARG A 60 -26.00 5.98 -8.99
CA ARG A 60 -26.19 5.10 -7.83
C ARG A 60 -25.57 3.71 -8.03
N ASN A 61 -24.48 3.63 -8.78
CA ASN A 61 -23.77 2.39 -9.06
C ASN A 61 -22.75 2.11 -7.94
N PHE A 62 -23.23 1.50 -6.85
CA PHE A 62 -22.40 1.20 -5.68
C PHE A 62 -21.26 0.23 -5.99
N SER A 63 -21.51 -0.79 -6.82
CA SER A 63 -20.49 -1.77 -7.20
C SER A 63 -19.29 -1.10 -7.88
N LEU A 64 -19.53 -0.17 -8.81
CA LEU A 64 -18.44 0.51 -9.50
C LEU A 64 -17.66 1.47 -8.59
N ARG A 65 -18.34 2.10 -7.61
CA ARG A 65 -17.69 2.94 -6.58
C ARG A 65 -16.76 2.10 -5.72
N LEU A 66 -17.27 0.98 -5.19
CA LEU A 66 -16.52 0.05 -4.33
C LEU A 66 -15.31 -0.56 -5.05
N ASP A 67 -15.43 -0.82 -6.36
CA ASP A 67 -14.31 -1.31 -7.18
C ASP A 67 -13.23 -0.26 -7.45
N LEU A 68 -13.58 1.03 -7.45
CA LEU A 68 -12.68 2.14 -7.81
C LEU A 68 -11.94 2.73 -6.60
N MET A 69 -12.63 2.82 -5.46
CA MET A 69 -12.11 3.48 -4.26
C MET A 69 -10.75 2.92 -3.79
N PRO A 70 -10.53 1.59 -3.71
CA PRO A 70 -9.24 1.05 -3.24
C PRO A 70 -8.02 1.54 -4.02
N ASP A 71 -8.10 1.47 -5.36
CA ASP A 71 -7.00 1.91 -6.23
C ASP A 71 -6.81 3.44 -6.15
N LEU A 72 -7.90 4.21 -5.99
CA LEU A 72 -7.84 5.68 -5.88
C LEU A 72 -7.26 6.12 -4.54
N ILE A 73 -7.64 5.47 -3.43
CA ILE A 73 -7.05 5.68 -2.10
C ILE A 73 -5.54 5.41 -2.16
N PHE A 74 -5.14 4.30 -2.78
CA PHE A 74 -3.72 3.98 -2.96
C PHE A 74 -2.97 5.08 -3.74
N ALA A 75 -3.54 5.58 -4.84
CA ALA A 75 -2.94 6.68 -5.61
C ALA A 75 -2.85 7.99 -4.80
N LEU A 76 -3.84 8.29 -3.95
CA LEU A 76 -3.83 9.47 -3.08
C LEU A 76 -2.72 9.38 -2.01
N ILE A 77 -2.53 8.20 -1.42
CA ILE A 77 -1.43 7.95 -0.48
C ILE A 77 -0.09 8.19 -1.18
N GLN A 78 0.11 7.70 -2.41
CA GLN A 78 1.34 7.95 -3.16
C GLN A 78 1.62 9.44 -3.40
N LEU A 79 0.57 10.25 -3.62
CA LEU A 79 0.68 11.71 -3.76
C LEU A 79 0.80 12.45 -2.43
N ASN A 80 0.79 11.75 -1.30
CA ASN A 80 0.71 12.30 0.06
C ASN A 80 -0.51 13.23 0.26
N ARG A 81 -1.63 12.95 -0.42
CA ARG A 81 -2.91 13.66 -0.29
C ARG A 81 -3.75 13.01 0.80
N LEU A 82 -3.24 13.06 2.03
CA LEU A 82 -3.70 12.21 3.14
C LEU A 82 -5.13 12.50 3.61
N ALA A 83 -5.52 13.78 3.71
CA ALA A 83 -6.89 14.16 4.05
C ALA A 83 -7.93 13.65 3.04
N GLU A 84 -7.61 13.67 1.74
CA GLU A 84 -8.48 13.15 0.69
C GLU A 84 -8.55 11.63 0.71
N ALA A 85 -7.43 10.94 0.98
CA ALA A 85 -7.40 9.50 1.16
C ALA A 85 -8.25 9.07 2.37
N ALA A 86 -8.14 9.77 3.51
CA ALA A 86 -8.95 9.52 4.70
C ALA A 86 -10.45 9.77 4.44
N SER A 87 -10.79 10.86 3.76
CA SER A 87 -12.16 11.15 3.35
C SER A 87 -12.75 10.03 2.49
N LEU A 88 -11.98 9.53 1.52
CA LEU A 88 -12.40 8.44 0.65
C LEU A 88 -12.45 7.08 1.37
N LEU A 89 -11.63 6.87 2.40
CA LEU A 89 -11.71 5.71 3.30
C LEU A 89 -13.03 5.70 4.08
N HIS A 90 -13.46 6.84 4.62
CA HIS A 90 -14.75 6.96 5.29
C HIS A 90 -15.93 6.74 4.32
N GLU A 91 -15.81 7.22 3.07
CA GLU A 91 -16.81 6.94 2.04
C GLU A 91 -16.87 5.44 1.69
N LEU A 92 -15.72 4.76 1.62
CA LEU A 92 -15.63 3.33 1.40
C LEU A 92 -16.24 2.54 2.56
N GLU A 93 -15.96 2.91 3.81
CA GLU A 93 -16.57 2.32 5.00
C GLU A 93 -18.10 2.37 4.91
N PHE A 94 -18.65 3.57 4.74
CA PHE A 94 -20.09 3.77 4.65
C PHE A 94 -20.71 2.99 3.48
N THR A 95 -20.10 3.07 2.30
CA THR A 95 -20.64 2.42 1.10
C THR A 95 -20.54 0.89 1.19
N SER A 96 -19.51 0.36 1.85
CA SER A 96 -19.30 -1.08 2.00
C SER A 96 -20.33 -1.76 2.91
N GLN A 97 -21.03 -1.00 3.76
CA GLN A 97 -22.14 -1.52 4.57
C GLN A 97 -23.34 -1.94 3.71
N LEU A 98 -23.45 -1.39 2.50
CA LEU A 98 -24.50 -1.73 1.54
C LEU A 98 -24.13 -2.92 0.65
N ASP A 99 -22.87 -3.39 0.71
CA ASP A 99 -22.38 -4.54 -0.06
C ASP A 99 -22.72 -5.83 0.68
N SER A 100 -23.37 -6.77 -0.01
CA SER A 100 -23.62 -8.09 0.55
C SER A 100 -22.34 -8.92 0.68
N ASP A 101 -21.35 -8.65 -0.17
CA ASP A 101 -20.04 -9.29 -0.13
C ASP A 101 -19.08 -8.52 0.79
N LYS A 102 -18.31 -9.25 1.59
CA LYS A 102 -17.40 -8.65 2.59
C LYS A 102 -16.14 -8.03 1.99
N THR A 103 -15.84 -8.27 0.70
CA THR A 103 -14.65 -7.77 -0.02
C THR A 103 -14.39 -6.30 0.24
N SER A 104 -15.43 -5.46 0.11
CA SER A 104 -15.29 -4.01 0.23
C SER A 104 -14.97 -3.57 1.67
N ARG A 105 -15.57 -4.24 2.66
CA ARG A 105 -15.25 -4.03 4.08
C ARG A 105 -13.82 -4.47 4.37
N ILE A 106 -13.40 -5.62 3.85
CA ILE A 106 -12.01 -6.10 4.00
C ILE A 106 -11.02 -5.09 3.40
N TRP A 107 -11.33 -4.54 2.22
CA TRP A 107 -10.51 -3.47 1.62
C TRP A 107 -10.43 -2.22 2.50
N TYR A 108 -11.53 -1.79 3.13
CA TYR A 108 -11.51 -0.66 4.06
C TYR A 108 -10.50 -0.87 5.20
N TYR A 109 -10.60 -1.96 5.95
CA TYR A 109 -9.68 -2.23 7.07
C TYR A 109 -8.24 -2.45 6.60
N ALA A 110 -8.05 -3.14 5.48
CA ALA A 110 -6.75 -3.29 4.84
C ALA A 110 -6.10 -1.95 4.51
N LEU A 111 -6.85 -1.03 3.90
CA LEU A 111 -6.33 0.26 3.48
C LEU A 111 -6.12 1.21 4.66
N CYS A 112 -6.87 1.09 5.76
CA CYS A 112 -6.59 1.80 7.00
C CYS A 112 -5.25 1.38 7.61
N LEU A 113 -4.96 0.07 7.62
CA LEU A 113 -3.64 -0.43 8.03
C LEU A 113 -2.54 0.04 7.07
N ASP A 114 -2.78 -0.01 5.76
CA ASP A 114 -1.82 0.51 4.78
C ASP A 114 -1.55 2.00 5.00
N PHE A 115 -2.58 2.81 5.25
CA PHE A 115 -2.44 4.22 5.57
C PHE A 115 -1.50 4.43 6.77
N GLN A 116 -1.68 3.70 7.88
CA GLN A 116 -0.78 3.79 9.03
C GLN A 116 0.63 3.25 8.74
N LEU A 117 0.75 2.15 8.00
CA LEU A 117 2.01 1.54 7.63
C LEU A 117 2.83 2.42 6.66
N ASP A 118 2.17 3.20 5.80
CA ASP A 118 2.85 3.96 4.76
C ASP A 118 3.01 5.44 5.12
N THR A 119 2.19 5.97 6.01
CA THR A 119 2.20 7.40 6.36
C THR A 119 2.58 7.65 7.80
N GLY A 120 2.43 6.66 8.69
CA GLY A 120 2.60 6.84 10.13
C GLY A 120 1.38 7.45 10.83
N PHE A 121 0.37 7.93 10.10
CA PHE A 121 -0.87 8.48 10.67
C PHE A 121 -1.96 7.41 10.78
N THR A 122 -2.87 7.58 11.73
CA THR A 122 -3.92 6.59 11.99
C THR A 122 -5.30 7.07 11.53
N VAL A 123 -6.04 6.22 10.79
CA VAL A 123 -7.47 6.44 10.48
C VAL A 123 -8.34 5.69 11.48
N ILE A 124 -8.07 4.39 11.66
CA ILE A 124 -8.58 3.58 12.75
C ILE A 124 -7.42 2.80 13.38
N PRO A 125 -7.45 2.52 14.69
CA PRO A 125 -6.41 1.74 15.37
C PRO A 125 -6.29 0.31 14.84
N TYR A 126 -5.09 -0.27 14.99
CA TYR A 126 -4.80 -1.66 14.63
C TYR A 126 -5.76 -2.65 15.31
N GLU A 127 -6.12 -2.39 16.57
CA GLU A 127 -7.01 -3.24 17.37
C GLU A 127 -8.38 -3.38 16.72
N MET A 128 -8.90 -2.31 16.10
CA MET A 128 -10.18 -2.33 15.41
C MET A 128 -10.12 -3.24 14.16
N CYS A 129 -9.01 -3.20 13.43
CA CYS A 129 -8.77 -4.10 12.29
C CYS A 129 -8.64 -5.56 12.75
N GLN A 130 -7.96 -5.79 13.87
CA GLN A 130 -7.81 -7.13 14.44
C GLN A 130 -9.16 -7.71 14.91
N ILE A 131 -9.98 -6.91 15.60
CA ILE A 131 -11.32 -7.30 16.05
C ILE A 131 -12.17 -7.68 14.84
N PHE A 132 -12.20 -6.83 13.82
CA PHE A 132 -12.95 -7.12 12.58
C PHE A 132 -12.55 -8.46 11.95
N VAL A 133 -11.25 -8.73 11.77
CA VAL A 133 -10.81 -10.00 11.18
C VAL A 133 -11.21 -11.17 12.07
N ARG A 134 -11.07 -11.05 13.39
CA ARG A 134 -11.43 -12.13 14.33
C ARG A 134 -12.93 -12.47 14.27
N GLU A 135 -13.79 -11.45 14.15
CA GLU A 135 -15.24 -11.62 14.12
C GLU A 135 -15.76 -12.14 12.77
N GLU A 136 -15.05 -11.83 11.67
CA GLU A 136 -15.54 -12.09 10.31
C GLU A 136 -14.70 -13.15 9.55
N GLU A 137 -13.69 -13.76 10.18
CA GLU A 137 -12.76 -14.70 9.51
C GLU A 137 -13.48 -15.85 8.81
N GLU A 138 -14.55 -16.39 9.41
CA GLU A 138 -15.36 -17.46 8.83
C GLU A 138 -16.08 -17.03 7.54
N ASN A 139 -16.36 -15.73 7.38
CA ASN A 139 -16.99 -15.16 6.20
C ASN A 139 -15.99 -14.88 5.06
N PHE A 140 -14.70 -15.14 5.26
CA PHE A 140 -13.65 -14.88 4.25
C PHE A 140 -13.42 -16.08 3.29
N VAL A 141 -14.34 -17.05 3.27
CA VAL A 141 -14.20 -18.27 2.44
C VAL A 141 -14.48 -17.97 0.97
N THR A 142 -15.55 -17.22 0.69
CA THR A 142 -15.97 -16.92 -0.69
C THR A 142 -16.07 -15.40 -0.84
N LEU A 143 -15.03 -14.81 -1.42
CA LEU A 143 -14.94 -13.36 -1.64
C LEU A 143 -14.98 -13.05 -3.13
N ARG A 144 -15.72 -11.99 -3.50
CA ARG A 144 -15.67 -11.41 -4.86
C ARG A 144 -14.24 -11.07 -5.29
N ASP A 145 -13.42 -10.57 -4.37
CA ASP A 145 -12.00 -10.32 -4.62
C ASP A 145 -11.11 -10.94 -3.52
N PRO A 146 -10.51 -12.12 -3.77
CA PRO A 146 -9.58 -12.76 -2.83
C PRO A 146 -8.34 -11.92 -2.48
N ARG A 147 -7.98 -10.93 -3.31
CA ARG A 147 -6.82 -10.05 -3.07
C ARG A 147 -7.03 -9.19 -1.81
N SER A 148 -8.27 -8.87 -1.47
CA SER A 148 -8.62 -8.13 -0.25
C SER A 148 -8.16 -8.88 1.00
N LYS A 149 -8.41 -10.20 1.05
CA LYS A 149 -7.95 -11.10 2.12
C LYS A 149 -6.43 -11.15 2.20
N ASN A 150 -5.76 -11.34 1.06
CA ASN A 150 -4.29 -11.36 1.03
C ASN A 150 -3.71 -10.03 1.53
N ARG A 151 -4.33 -8.91 1.15
CA ARG A 151 -3.92 -7.57 1.60
C ARG A 151 -4.11 -7.37 3.11
N ILE A 152 -5.28 -7.67 3.68
CA ILE A 152 -5.53 -7.42 5.11
C ILE A 152 -4.59 -8.25 5.99
N TYR A 153 -4.39 -9.53 5.69
CA TYR A 153 -3.48 -10.38 6.46
C TYR A 153 -2.02 -9.96 6.28
N THR A 154 -1.63 -9.49 5.09
CA THR A 154 -0.28 -8.95 4.87
C THR A 154 -0.04 -7.72 5.73
N SER A 155 -1.04 -6.83 5.82
CA SER A 155 -0.94 -5.57 6.54
C SER A 155 -0.94 -5.79 8.06
N LEU A 156 -1.82 -6.67 8.57
CA LEU A 156 -1.82 -7.10 9.98
C LEU A 156 -0.48 -7.74 10.36
N TRP A 157 0.01 -8.67 9.54
CA TRP A 157 1.28 -9.34 9.76
C TRP A 157 2.47 -8.37 9.79
N LEU A 158 2.53 -7.45 8.82
CA LEU A 158 3.59 -6.45 8.75
C LEU A 158 3.54 -5.50 9.95
N TRP A 159 2.35 -5.09 10.37
CA TRP A 159 2.18 -4.27 11.58
C TRP A 159 2.76 -4.97 12.80
N CYS A 160 2.40 -6.24 13.05
CA CYS A 160 2.94 -7.02 14.17
C CYS A 160 4.47 -7.09 14.14
N ILE A 161 5.06 -7.32 12.97
CA ILE A 161 6.52 -7.42 12.82
C ILE A 161 7.20 -6.08 13.10
N ARG A 162 6.65 -4.96 12.61
CA ARG A 162 7.21 -3.64 12.88
C ARG A 162 7.14 -3.27 14.36
N TYR A 163 6.09 -3.74 15.05
CA TYR A 163 5.83 -3.48 16.46
C TYR A 163 6.46 -4.53 17.42
N ASP A 164 7.27 -5.48 16.90
CA ASP A 164 7.95 -6.53 17.68
C ASP A 164 7.01 -7.60 18.31
N GLU A 165 5.77 -7.72 17.80
CA GLU A 165 4.76 -8.70 18.24
C GLU A 165 4.87 -10.04 17.49
N TRP A 166 5.98 -10.75 17.71
CA TRP A 166 6.32 -11.95 16.95
C TRP A 166 5.34 -13.10 17.14
N GLU A 167 4.77 -13.30 18.33
CA GLU A 167 3.82 -14.39 18.57
C GLU A 167 2.53 -14.19 17.78
N HIS A 168 1.97 -12.97 17.80
CA HIS A 168 0.82 -12.60 16.97
C HIS A 168 1.14 -12.73 15.48
N SER A 169 2.34 -12.37 15.04
CA SER A 169 2.74 -12.49 13.63
C SER A 169 2.70 -13.94 13.11
N LYS A 170 2.90 -14.96 13.96
CA LYS A 170 2.92 -16.37 13.55
C LYS A 170 1.57 -16.85 13.03
N SER A 171 0.46 -16.41 13.64
CA SER A 171 -0.89 -16.81 13.21
C SER A 171 -1.19 -16.29 11.81
N TYR A 172 -0.92 -15.00 11.57
CA TYR A 172 -1.10 -14.38 10.25
C TYR A 172 -0.17 -14.98 9.19
N SER A 173 1.09 -15.30 9.55
CA SER A 173 2.03 -15.96 8.63
C SER A 173 1.51 -17.32 8.14
N LYS A 174 0.87 -18.11 9.02
CA LYS A 174 0.23 -19.38 8.64
C LYS A 174 -0.90 -19.16 7.63
N THR A 175 -1.74 -18.15 7.84
CA THR A 175 -2.84 -17.81 6.91
C THR A 175 -2.31 -17.32 5.55
N LEU A 176 -1.25 -16.51 5.54
CA LEU A 176 -0.64 -16.00 4.32
C LEU A 176 -0.05 -17.11 3.44
N LYS A 177 0.54 -18.15 4.02
CA LYS A 177 1.04 -19.32 3.27
C LYS A 177 -0.07 -20.02 2.48
N ASN A 178 -1.30 -20.01 3.00
CA ASN A 178 -2.45 -20.58 2.29
C ASN A 178 -2.94 -19.66 1.15
N CYS A 179 -2.75 -18.33 1.29
CA CYS A 179 -3.14 -17.36 0.27
C CYS A 179 -2.22 -17.39 -0.96
N ASP A 180 -0.94 -17.77 -0.80
CA ASP A 180 0.05 -17.84 -1.88
C ASP A 180 -0.26 -18.82 -3.01
N MET A 181 -1.23 -19.71 -2.80
CA MET A 181 -1.65 -20.71 -3.79
C MET A 181 -2.50 -20.13 -4.93
N ILE A 182 -2.87 -18.84 -4.84
CA ILE A 182 -3.71 -18.17 -5.84
C ILE A 182 -2.80 -17.45 -6.85
N ASN A 183 -2.88 -17.84 -8.13
CA ASN A 183 -2.24 -17.12 -9.23
C ASN A 183 -2.99 -15.80 -9.49
N GLU A 184 -2.65 -14.77 -8.72
CA GLU A 184 -3.19 -13.42 -8.89
C GLU A 184 -2.59 -12.72 -10.10
N ARG A 185 -3.43 -12.04 -10.90
CA ARG A 185 -2.98 -11.14 -11.98
C ARG A 185 -2.03 -10.07 -11.44
N GLU A 186 -1.06 -9.67 -12.25
CA GLU A 186 -0.11 -8.60 -11.94
C GLU A 186 -0.81 -7.24 -12.03
N THR A 187 -1.32 -6.77 -10.89
CA THR A 187 -1.98 -5.47 -10.72
C THR A 187 -1.17 -4.62 -9.75
N PRO A 188 -1.28 -3.28 -9.77
CA PRO A 188 -0.67 -2.42 -8.75
C PRO A 188 -0.94 -2.92 -7.33
N CYS A 189 -2.18 -3.27 -7.02
CA CYS A 189 -2.55 -3.84 -5.73
C CYS A 189 -1.79 -5.14 -5.39
N SER A 190 -1.76 -6.16 -6.26
CA SER A 190 -1.10 -7.44 -5.93
C SER A 190 0.43 -7.30 -5.82
N VAL A 191 1.05 -6.50 -6.69
CA VAL A 191 2.50 -6.23 -6.63
C VAL A 191 2.86 -5.44 -5.37
N TYR A 192 2.01 -4.47 -4.99
CA TYR A 192 2.23 -3.69 -3.77
C TYR A 192 2.08 -4.54 -2.51
N THR A 193 1.13 -5.49 -2.47
CA THR A 193 1.03 -6.49 -1.38
C THR A 193 2.33 -7.29 -1.28
N ARG A 194 2.88 -7.75 -2.41
CA ARG A 194 4.16 -8.48 -2.45
C ARG A 194 5.34 -7.64 -1.95
N LEU A 195 5.35 -6.33 -2.22
CA LEU A 195 6.37 -5.43 -1.67
C LEU A 195 6.28 -5.31 -0.14
N LYS A 196 5.08 -5.19 0.43
CA LYS A 196 4.88 -5.22 1.89
C LYS A 196 5.34 -6.54 2.51
N ARG A 197 5.12 -7.65 1.81
CA ARG A 197 5.63 -8.97 2.23
C ARG A 197 7.15 -9.03 2.22
N LEU A 198 7.80 -8.48 1.18
CA LEU A 198 9.25 -8.37 1.11
C LEU A 198 9.79 -7.55 2.29
N GLU A 199 9.16 -6.41 2.60
CA GLU A 199 9.53 -5.58 3.75
C GLU A 199 9.48 -6.37 5.06
N GLY A 200 8.37 -7.05 5.34
CA GLY A 200 8.24 -7.86 6.56
C GLY A 200 9.25 -9.02 6.62
N PHE A 201 9.56 -9.65 5.48
CA PHE A 201 10.61 -10.68 5.44
C PHE A 201 12.00 -10.10 5.73
N LEU A 202 12.29 -8.88 5.25
CA LEU A 202 13.56 -8.20 5.55
C LEU A 202 13.67 -7.84 7.03
N ILE A 203 12.61 -7.34 7.65
CA ILE A 203 12.60 -7.08 9.11
C ILE A 203 12.73 -8.40 9.89
N THR A 204 12.03 -9.46 9.46
CA THR A 204 12.15 -10.79 10.05
C THR A 204 13.58 -11.33 9.95
N LEU A 205 14.26 -11.08 8.83
CA LEU A 205 15.66 -11.46 8.65
C LEU A 205 16.55 -10.76 9.68
N VAL A 206 16.38 -9.44 9.87
CA VAL A 206 17.11 -8.67 10.88
C VAL A 206 16.90 -9.25 12.28
N HIS A 207 15.65 -9.50 12.68
CA HIS A 207 15.35 -10.13 13.97
C HIS A 207 16.01 -11.51 14.12
N ARG A 208 15.95 -12.36 13.09
CA ARG A 208 16.56 -13.70 13.10
C ARG A 208 18.09 -13.64 13.20
N MET A 209 18.73 -12.63 12.60
CA MET A 209 20.16 -12.35 12.75
C MET A 209 20.50 -11.94 14.18
N ASP A 210 19.71 -11.07 14.78
CA ASP A 210 19.91 -10.60 16.15
C ASP A 210 19.81 -11.73 17.19
N ILE A 211 18.85 -12.65 17.02
CA ILE A 211 18.71 -13.85 17.88
C ILE A 211 19.64 -15.01 17.48
N LYS A 212 20.50 -14.83 16.46
CA LYS A 212 21.50 -15.79 15.98
C LYS A 212 20.94 -17.16 15.56
N ASN A 213 19.72 -17.19 14.99
CA ASN A 213 19.09 -18.43 14.54
C ASN A 213 19.49 -18.77 13.09
N ILE A 214 20.62 -19.46 12.91
CA ILE A 214 21.23 -19.75 11.60
C ILE A 214 20.28 -20.48 10.64
N TYR A 215 19.51 -21.46 11.14
CA TYR A 215 18.59 -22.23 10.31
C TYR A 215 17.44 -21.34 9.80
N ALA A 216 16.85 -20.54 10.71
CA ALA A 216 15.78 -19.61 10.34
C ALA A 216 16.28 -18.51 9.41
N ILE A 217 17.51 -18.02 9.58
CA ILE A 217 18.15 -17.05 8.68
C ILE A 217 18.25 -17.63 7.27
N THR A 218 18.75 -18.86 7.14
CA THR A 218 18.93 -19.53 5.84
C THR A 218 17.59 -19.72 5.13
N SER A 219 16.56 -20.14 5.86
CA SER A 219 15.21 -20.28 5.32
C SER A 219 14.63 -18.94 4.87
N THR A 220 14.79 -17.85 5.64
CA THR A 220 14.31 -16.51 5.24
C THR A 220 15.03 -15.99 4.00
N TYR A 221 16.33 -16.27 3.84
CA TYR A 221 17.03 -15.90 2.61
C TYR A 221 16.40 -16.53 1.37
N ALA A 222 16.04 -17.82 1.43
CA ALA A 222 15.38 -18.49 0.32
C ALA A 222 14.04 -17.83 -0.02
N GLU A 223 13.23 -17.51 1.00
CA GLU A 223 11.95 -16.81 0.83
C GLU A 223 12.13 -15.41 0.20
N ILE A 224 13.08 -14.62 0.69
CA ILE A 224 13.42 -13.30 0.15
C ILE A 224 13.87 -13.41 -1.31
N HIS A 225 14.78 -14.33 -1.63
CA HIS A 225 15.30 -14.50 -2.99
C HIS A 225 14.20 -14.91 -3.98
N ALA A 226 13.33 -15.84 -3.59
CA ALA A 226 12.19 -16.25 -4.40
C ALA A 226 11.25 -15.07 -4.67
N LEU A 227 10.92 -14.30 -3.63
CA LEU A 227 10.02 -13.15 -3.73
C LEU A 227 10.63 -12.01 -4.55
N MET A 228 11.91 -11.70 -4.35
CA MET A 228 12.63 -10.69 -5.15
C MET A 228 12.67 -11.07 -6.62
N THR A 229 12.93 -12.35 -6.94
CA THR A 229 12.93 -12.84 -8.33
C THR A 229 11.57 -12.65 -9.00
N LYS A 230 10.48 -12.90 -8.27
CA LYS A 230 9.11 -12.65 -8.75
C LYS A 230 8.86 -11.15 -8.95
N LEU A 231 9.21 -10.33 -7.96
CA LEU A 231 9.05 -8.88 -8.01
C LEU A 231 9.85 -8.24 -9.16
N GLU A 232 11.04 -8.74 -9.48
CA GLU A 232 11.83 -8.23 -10.60
C GLU A 232 11.10 -8.35 -11.96
N LYS A 233 10.27 -9.40 -12.12
CA LYS A 233 9.38 -9.58 -13.27
C LYS A 233 8.16 -8.67 -13.20
N ASP A 234 7.48 -8.66 -12.04
CA ASP A 234 6.28 -7.85 -11.80
C ASP A 234 6.51 -6.36 -12.07
N ILE A 235 7.66 -5.83 -11.62
CA ILE A 235 8.02 -4.42 -11.75
C ILE A 235 8.26 -4.00 -13.22
N GLN A 236 8.50 -4.94 -14.13
CA GLN A 236 8.53 -4.61 -15.56
C GLN A 236 7.15 -4.22 -16.10
N LEU A 237 6.10 -4.82 -15.54
CA LEU A 237 4.70 -4.54 -15.89
C LEU A 237 4.16 -3.37 -15.08
N VAL A 238 4.44 -3.33 -13.78
CA VAL A 238 3.95 -2.31 -12.84
C VAL A 238 5.09 -1.35 -12.47
N LYS A 239 5.52 -0.55 -13.45
CA LYS A 239 6.70 0.32 -13.32
C LYS A 239 6.55 1.39 -12.24
N LEU A 240 5.32 1.79 -11.92
CA LEU A 240 5.04 2.80 -10.87
C LEU A 240 5.60 2.39 -9.49
N LEU A 241 5.71 1.09 -9.21
CA LEU A 241 6.18 0.57 -7.92
C LEU A 241 7.70 0.34 -7.88
N LYS A 242 8.40 0.63 -8.99
CA LYS A 242 9.85 0.43 -9.09
C LYS A 242 10.65 1.20 -8.04
N PRO A 243 10.32 2.46 -7.69
CA PRO A 243 11.02 3.17 -6.62
C PRO A 243 10.94 2.43 -5.28
N ARG A 244 9.75 1.97 -4.87
CA ARG A 244 9.55 1.22 -3.62
C ARG A 244 10.31 -0.11 -3.63
N PHE A 245 10.33 -0.82 -4.78
CA PHE A 245 11.14 -2.02 -4.93
C PHE A 245 12.64 -1.75 -4.77
N LEU A 246 13.16 -0.68 -5.38
CA LEU A 246 14.57 -0.30 -5.25
C LEU A 246 14.93 0.08 -3.80
N LEU A 247 14.03 0.76 -3.07
CA LEU A 247 14.18 1.02 -1.65
C LEU A 247 14.35 -0.27 -0.84
N LEU A 248 13.49 -1.28 -1.04
CA LEU A 248 13.61 -2.58 -0.36
C LEU A 248 14.86 -3.37 -0.81
N LYS A 249 15.27 -3.24 -2.07
CA LYS A 249 16.51 -3.83 -2.58
C LYS A 249 17.75 -3.18 -1.94
N ALA A 250 17.73 -1.86 -1.72
CA ALA A 250 18.75 -1.15 -0.97
C ALA A 250 18.77 -1.60 0.49
N TYR A 251 17.61 -1.74 1.12
CA TYR A 251 17.49 -2.25 2.49
C TYR A 251 18.09 -3.65 2.64
N TYR A 252 17.76 -4.59 1.73
CA TYR A 252 18.37 -5.92 1.71
C TYR A 252 19.90 -5.86 1.63
N ARG A 253 20.46 -4.99 0.78
CA ARG A 253 21.91 -4.79 0.71
C ARG A 253 22.48 -4.23 2.01
N GLN A 254 21.80 -3.28 2.63
CA GLN A 254 22.25 -2.69 3.88
C GLN A 254 22.28 -3.71 5.02
N ILE A 255 21.29 -4.60 5.09
CA ILE A 255 21.29 -5.75 6.03
C ILE A 255 22.48 -6.67 5.77
N ARG A 256 22.79 -6.96 4.50
CA ARG A 256 23.78 -7.97 4.11
C ARG A 256 25.23 -7.52 4.19
N TYR A 257 25.51 -6.32 3.69
CA TYR A 257 26.87 -5.87 3.38
C TYR A 257 27.28 -4.65 4.18
N ARG A 258 26.30 -3.88 4.72
CA ARG A 258 26.54 -2.60 5.40
C ARG A 258 27.49 -1.66 4.63
N ASP A 259 27.34 -1.64 3.31
CA ASP A 259 28.19 -0.85 2.42
C ASP A 259 27.47 0.35 1.81
N ASP A 260 28.25 1.34 1.36
CA ASP A 260 27.72 2.56 0.77
C ASP A 260 27.05 2.34 -0.61
N SER A 261 27.14 1.13 -1.17
CA SER A 261 26.48 0.81 -2.44
C SER A 261 24.96 0.87 -2.32
N CYS A 262 24.41 0.72 -1.11
CA CYS A 262 22.99 0.89 -0.83
C CYS A 262 22.52 2.32 -1.14
N PHE A 263 23.31 3.35 -0.78
CA PHE A 263 22.96 4.76 -1.00
C PHE A 263 22.90 5.12 -2.48
N ARG A 264 23.71 4.48 -3.32
CA ARG A 264 23.60 4.61 -4.77
C ARG A 264 22.24 4.09 -5.29
N ILE A 265 21.77 2.95 -4.76
CA ILE A 265 20.44 2.41 -5.11
C ILE A 265 19.34 3.31 -4.57
N LEU A 266 19.47 3.84 -3.36
CA LEU A 266 18.51 4.79 -2.79
C LEU A 266 18.42 6.07 -3.63
N ASN A 267 19.54 6.65 -4.05
CA ASN A 267 19.55 7.85 -4.89
C ASN A 267 18.89 7.60 -6.26
N GLN A 268 19.09 6.41 -6.83
CA GLN A 268 18.35 5.99 -8.02
C GLN A 268 16.85 5.91 -7.75
N ALA A 269 16.44 5.26 -6.65
CA ALA A 269 15.04 5.16 -6.25
C ALA A 269 14.42 6.55 -6.04
N LEU A 270 15.15 7.47 -5.41
CA LEU A 270 14.72 8.83 -5.09
C LEU A 270 14.44 9.64 -6.36
N SER A 271 15.39 9.64 -7.31
CA SER A 271 15.20 10.31 -8.59
C SER A 271 14.03 9.74 -9.39
N MET A 272 13.77 8.42 -9.27
CA MET A 272 12.63 7.80 -9.90
C MET A 272 11.31 8.18 -9.23
N ALA A 273 11.24 8.15 -7.89
CA ALA A 273 10.06 8.55 -7.13
C ALA A 273 9.66 10.00 -7.45
N GLU A 274 10.65 10.91 -7.49
CA GLU A 274 10.45 12.31 -7.87
C GLU A 274 9.88 12.45 -9.29
N LYS A 275 10.46 11.78 -10.28
CA LYS A 275 9.97 11.79 -11.68
C LYS A 275 8.56 11.23 -11.82
N MET A 276 8.20 10.26 -11.00
CA MET A 276 6.88 9.62 -10.97
C MET A 276 5.88 10.36 -10.08
N GLN A 277 6.31 11.43 -9.40
CA GLN A 277 5.54 12.16 -8.40
C GLN A 277 5.03 11.29 -7.24
N ASP A 278 5.70 10.18 -6.94
CA ASP A 278 5.43 9.33 -5.78
C ASP A 278 6.08 9.97 -4.54
N LYS A 279 5.37 10.96 -3.97
CA LYS A 279 5.82 11.74 -2.81
C LYS A 279 5.98 10.87 -1.57
N ASN A 280 5.08 9.92 -1.35
CA ASN A 280 5.19 9.03 -0.21
C ASN A 280 6.48 8.20 -0.26
N THR A 281 6.77 7.53 -1.37
CA THR A 281 8.01 6.75 -1.51
C THR A 281 9.24 7.65 -1.45
N TYR A 282 9.18 8.85 -2.00
CA TYR A 282 10.25 9.84 -1.90
C TYR A 282 10.58 10.15 -0.43
N GLU A 283 9.58 10.48 0.38
CA GLU A 283 9.75 10.80 1.81
C GLU A 283 10.28 9.60 2.60
N TRP A 284 9.82 8.38 2.30
CA TRP A 284 10.39 7.15 2.86
C TRP A 284 11.88 6.99 2.58
N ILE A 285 12.31 7.24 1.35
CA ILE A 285 13.72 7.13 0.98
C ILE A 285 14.55 8.15 1.76
N VAL A 286 14.08 9.40 1.85
CA VAL A 286 14.75 10.45 2.60
C VAL A 286 14.85 10.11 4.08
N HIS A 287 13.76 9.63 4.70
CA HIS A 287 13.75 9.16 6.09
C HIS A 287 14.80 8.08 6.32
N LEU A 288 14.80 7.03 5.50
CA LEU A 288 15.73 5.91 5.66
C LEU A 288 17.19 6.28 5.40
N GLN A 289 17.46 7.23 4.51
CA GLN A 289 18.81 7.79 4.37
C GLN A 289 19.27 8.41 5.69
N MET A 290 18.42 9.20 6.35
CA MET A 290 18.74 9.79 7.65
C MET A 290 18.88 8.73 8.75
N VAL A 291 18.02 7.72 8.78
CA VAL A 291 18.10 6.59 9.73
C VAL A 291 19.43 5.85 9.59
N TRP A 292 19.79 5.41 8.38
CA TRP A 292 20.96 4.58 8.13
C TRP A 292 22.28 5.35 8.17
N SER A 293 22.23 6.69 8.05
CA SER A 293 23.37 7.57 8.31
C SER A 293 23.46 8.06 9.76
N ASN A 294 22.63 7.56 10.67
CA ASN A 294 22.55 7.99 12.07
C ASN A 294 22.31 9.50 12.25
N ALA A 295 21.56 10.12 11.34
CA ALA A 295 21.27 11.56 11.34
C ALA A 295 19.97 11.94 12.09
N ILE A 296 19.23 10.97 12.63
CA ILE A 296 18.03 11.19 13.46
C ILE A 296 18.27 10.82 14.92
N SER A 297 17.52 11.46 15.83
CA SER A 297 17.57 11.12 17.26
C SER A 297 16.90 9.77 17.56
N PRO A 298 17.22 9.12 18.70
CA PRO A 298 16.51 7.91 19.13
C PRO A 298 14.99 8.11 19.26
N ILE A 299 14.55 9.28 19.76
CA ILE A 299 13.13 9.61 19.89
C ILE A 299 12.45 9.62 18.52
N GLN A 300 13.06 10.24 17.51
CA GLN A 300 12.51 10.25 16.14
C GLN A 300 12.51 8.85 15.52
N ARG A 301 13.51 8.02 15.88
CA ARG A 301 13.62 6.65 15.36
C ARG A 301 12.48 5.77 15.86
N ASP A 302 12.17 5.87 17.14
CA ASP A 302 11.21 5.00 17.84
C ASP A 302 9.78 5.58 17.85
N TYR A 303 9.60 6.81 17.36
CA TYR A 303 8.32 7.53 17.37
C TYR A 303 7.16 6.73 16.77
N TRP A 304 7.34 6.06 15.63
CA TRP A 304 6.25 5.25 15.03
C TRP A 304 5.77 4.16 15.99
N ILE A 305 6.68 3.51 16.72
CA ILE A 305 6.35 2.45 17.68
C ILE A 305 5.58 3.04 18.86
N GLU A 306 6.06 4.15 19.42
CA GLU A 306 5.38 4.85 20.51
C GLU A 306 4.00 5.35 20.08
N HIS A 307 3.89 5.92 18.88
CA HIS A 307 2.65 6.37 18.30
C HIS A 307 1.65 5.22 18.17
N CYS A 308 2.03 4.10 17.55
CA CYS A 308 1.15 2.96 17.36
C CYS A 308 0.68 2.34 18.69
N ARG A 309 1.48 2.42 19.76
CA ARG A 309 1.09 1.94 21.09
C ARG A 309 -0.04 2.77 21.71
N TYR A 310 0.02 4.08 21.56
CA TYR A 310 -0.85 5.02 22.28
C TYR A 310 -1.85 5.74 21.38
N ASN A 311 -1.86 5.45 20.07
CA ASN A 311 -2.63 6.14 19.04
C ASN A 311 -2.48 7.67 19.14
N LEU A 312 -1.23 8.14 19.24
CA LEU A 312 -0.89 9.54 19.55
C LEU A 312 -1.32 10.59 18.50
N ILE A 313 -1.32 10.22 17.22
CA ILE A 313 -1.60 11.11 16.09
C ILE A 313 -2.60 10.48 15.13
N ASP A 314 -3.51 11.28 14.61
CA ASP A 314 -4.47 10.85 13.60
C ASP A 314 -4.27 11.60 12.27
N TRP A 315 -5.07 11.23 11.27
CA TRP A 315 -4.96 11.82 9.94
C TRP A 315 -5.31 13.33 9.90
N HIS A 316 -6.02 13.90 10.88
CA HIS A 316 -6.30 15.33 10.92
C HIS A 316 -5.04 16.17 11.13
N GLU A 317 -4.00 15.57 11.74
CA GLU A 317 -2.72 16.22 11.99
C GLU A 317 -1.79 16.21 10.76
N SER A 318 -2.19 15.54 9.67
CA SER A 318 -1.35 15.37 8.47
C SER A 318 -1.04 16.69 7.74
N ASP A 319 -1.96 17.67 7.75
CA ASP A 319 -1.78 18.95 7.05
C ASP A 319 -0.95 19.97 7.85
N GLY A 320 -0.78 19.76 9.16
CA GLY A 320 -0.11 20.71 10.08
C GLY A 320 1.32 20.33 10.48
N MET A 321 1.72 19.07 10.26
CA MET A 321 3.04 18.57 10.63
C MET A 321 4.11 19.12 9.69
N SER A 322 4.80 20.19 10.12
CA SER A 322 6.03 20.62 9.46
C SER A 322 7.00 19.44 9.38
N LYS A 323 7.75 19.34 8.27
CA LYS A 323 8.71 18.28 7.87
C LYS A 323 9.70 17.72 8.93
N LYS A 324 9.65 18.14 10.20
CA LYS A 324 10.61 17.86 11.28
C LYS A 324 10.25 16.67 12.20
N GLN A 325 9.01 16.18 12.20
CA GLN A 325 8.65 14.96 12.93
C GLN A 325 8.35 13.86 11.90
N THR A 326 9.37 13.05 11.59
CA THR A 326 9.20 11.89 10.72
C THR A 326 8.41 10.84 11.48
N VAL A 327 7.10 10.79 11.24
CA VAL A 327 6.17 9.80 11.79
C VAL A 327 6.39 8.40 11.20
N MET A 328 7.34 8.24 10.27
CA MET A 328 7.60 7.00 9.53
C MET A 328 8.38 5.97 10.35
N TYR A 329 8.07 4.69 10.11
CA TYR A 329 8.80 3.60 10.74
C TYR A 329 10.25 3.54 10.26
N SER A 330 11.18 3.45 11.22
CA SER A 330 12.61 3.34 10.95
C SER A 330 12.99 1.88 10.72
N LEU A 331 13.29 1.49 9.47
CA LEU A 331 13.67 0.11 9.15
C LEU A 331 14.97 -0.29 9.89
N PRO A 332 14.94 -1.35 10.73
CA PRO A 332 16.04 -1.70 11.61
C PRO A 332 17.23 -2.29 10.86
N LEU A 333 18.44 -2.16 11.42
CA LEU A 333 19.63 -2.88 10.94
C LEU A 333 20.05 -3.94 11.98
N PRO A 334 20.67 -5.05 11.58
CA PRO A 334 21.14 -6.04 12.54
C PRO A 334 22.15 -5.43 13.51
N LYS A 335 22.09 -5.81 14.79
CA LYS A 335 22.94 -5.25 15.85
C LYS A 335 24.39 -5.77 15.80
N PHE A 336 24.59 -6.95 15.22
CA PHE A 336 25.88 -7.66 15.15
C PHE A 336 26.32 -7.83 13.70
#